data_AF-A0AAD4G693-F1
#
_entry.id   AF-A0AAD4G693-F1
#
_cell.length_a   1.000
_cell.length_b   1.000
_cell.length_c   1.000
_cell.angle_alpha   90.00
_cell.angle_beta   90.00
_cell.angle_gamma   90.00
#
_symmetry.space_group_name_H-M   'P 1'
#
loop_
_entity.id
_entity.type
_entity.pdbx_description
1 polymer ?
#
loop_
_entity_poly.entity_id
_entity_poly.type
_entity_poly.pdbx_seq_one_letter_code
_entity_poly.pdbx_strand_id
1 'polypeptide(L)'
;MSVSGVLRYECRKTRCPSEPDHTIEAMSYQYPETPENVPVGWTAYRHPEGALYFVHTESKTFAEVNICDEEIYSDIEHFRTFLLSELKTEIENRDLSEFLKTDEVQLVLEPKLDDLGLMCCYYFVNPRTRTLFWLDEWDGYDIFKDCRGELSLPHKGLGIQVHYWSHWDLYPNFCEVTQELKDEVVNMILHATCDHLTSNRSSCPLNSEDLKKHLSVIEKIHPGEKEKCQHSAIIIGRIMYIFYNNYFLNYHGEECARLNFDQSIHGWIYHPSRFMMIVALFSFMAPMKNVRLLHRTFVDDVATKETWNMFVTNLNSQLQETRVLAAVFLIANAAFLPKQLGVRISPQQFLGYMSLIANTASIFLGLVFMGHSHTETRNTPPEAAKFLNKLWHEEHGLETLAIVYSLPHVFLMWGMFFFSAAVAVQWCYPNDLALRIVAGTFMFAITLLVAWCIHTAQVKGQCDYWQLHPDPS
;
A
#
# COMPACT_ATOMS: atom_id res chain seq x y z
N MET A 1 13.39 -20.69 8.16
CA MET A 1 13.09 -19.48 7.34
C MET A 1 11.64 -19.51 6.87
N SER A 2 11.03 -18.40 6.49
CA SER A 2 9.74 -18.38 5.78
C SER A 2 9.92 -18.29 4.27
N VAL A 3 8.81 -18.22 3.51
CA VAL A 3 8.83 -17.97 2.06
C VAL A 3 9.54 -16.66 1.70
N SER A 4 9.49 -15.63 2.56
CA SER A 4 10.22 -14.37 2.34
C SER A 4 11.73 -14.53 2.44
N GLY A 5 12.21 -15.64 3.02
CA GLY A 5 13.62 -16.01 3.00
C GLY A 5 14.11 -16.37 1.59
N VAL A 6 13.21 -16.72 0.68
CA VAL A 6 13.50 -17.06 -0.72
C VAL A 6 13.65 -15.78 -1.54
N LEU A 7 14.88 -15.39 -1.79
CA LEU A 7 15.23 -14.10 -2.42
C LEU A 7 15.16 -14.14 -3.96
N ARG A 8 14.11 -14.75 -4.53
CA ARG A 8 13.98 -14.96 -5.98
C ARG A 8 14.08 -13.64 -6.76
N TYR A 9 13.40 -12.60 -6.28
CA TYR A 9 13.31 -11.31 -6.97
C TYR A 9 14.50 -10.38 -6.65
N GLU A 10 15.18 -10.61 -5.53
CA GLU A 10 16.35 -9.85 -5.10
C GLU A 10 17.67 -10.44 -5.63
N CYS A 11 17.69 -11.71 -6.04
CA CYS A 11 18.86 -12.40 -6.55
C CYS A 11 19.28 -11.87 -7.93
N ARG A 12 20.18 -10.88 -7.94
CA ARG A 12 20.73 -10.27 -9.16
C ARG A 12 21.95 -11.05 -9.67
N LYS A 13 21.71 -12.19 -10.32
CA LYS A 13 22.77 -12.86 -11.09
C LYS A 13 23.00 -12.08 -12.39
N THR A 14 24.18 -11.48 -12.54
CA THR A 14 24.54 -10.73 -13.75
C THR A 14 25.14 -11.67 -14.80
N ARG A 15 24.61 -11.63 -16.02
CA ARG A 15 25.26 -12.27 -17.18
C ARG A 15 26.36 -11.37 -17.72
N CYS A 16 27.53 -11.92 -18.00
CA CYS A 16 28.61 -11.16 -18.63
C CYS A 16 28.15 -10.66 -20.01
N PRO A 17 28.32 -9.36 -20.35
CA PRO A 17 27.88 -8.82 -21.63
C PRO A 17 28.80 -9.18 -22.81
N SER A 18 29.96 -9.80 -22.57
CA SER A 18 30.94 -10.09 -23.61
C SER A 18 30.62 -11.37 -24.39
N GLU A 19 30.71 -11.25 -25.72
CA GLU A 19 30.52 -12.26 -26.77
C GLU A 19 29.16 -12.97 -26.73
N PRO A 20 28.15 -12.44 -27.42
CA PRO A 20 26.90 -13.15 -27.58
C PRO A 20 27.13 -14.41 -28.44
N ASP A 21 26.84 -15.57 -27.86
CA ASP A 21 26.80 -16.81 -28.63
C ASP A 21 25.51 -16.83 -29.46
N HIS A 22 25.69 -16.64 -30.77
CA HIS A 22 24.63 -16.72 -31.77
C HIS A 22 24.72 -18.00 -32.60
N THR A 23 25.61 -18.91 -32.23
CA THR A 23 25.80 -20.16 -32.97
C THR A 23 24.69 -21.14 -32.63
N ILE A 24 24.07 -21.69 -33.66
CA ILE A 24 23.14 -22.81 -33.55
C ILE A 24 23.80 -23.97 -34.26
N GLU A 25 23.95 -25.11 -33.57
CA GLU A 25 24.55 -26.29 -34.18
C GLU A 25 23.70 -26.76 -35.37
N ALA A 26 24.37 -27.24 -36.41
CA ALA A 26 23.68 -27.80 -37.57
C ALA A 26 22.82 -28.99 -37.13
N MET A 27 21.57 -29.04 -37.61
CA MET A 27 20.58 -30.06 -37.23
C MET A 27 20.04 -29.97 -35.79
N SER A 28 20.16 -28.84 -35.10
CA SER A 28 19.42 -28.60 -33.86
C SER A 28 17.92 -28.34 -34.15
N TYR A 29 17.09 -29.38 -34.00
CA TYR A 29 15.62 -29.31 -34.13
C TYR A 29 14.89 -29.51 -32.79
N GLN A 30 15.61 -29.86 -31.73
CA GLN A 30 15.13 -29.94 -30.35
C GLN A 30 16.10 -29.15 -29.46
N TYR A 31 15.55 -28.35 -28.56
CA TYR A 31 16.30 -27.62 -27.55
C TYR A 31 15.77 -28.05 -26.20
N PRO A 32 16.64 -28.43 -25.25
CA PRO A 32 16.19 -28.76 -23.92
C PRO A 32 15.62 -27.49 -23.25
N GLU A 33 14.48 -27.61 -22.57
CA GLU A 33 13.86 -26.47 -21.91
C GLU A 33 14.66 -25.97 -20.69
N THR A 34 15.46 -26.87 -20.12
CA THR A 34 16.27 -26.70 -18.91
C THR A 34 17.64 -27.40 -19.06
N PRO A 35 18.63 -27.15 -18.19
CA PRO A 35 19.97 -27.72 -18.32
C PRO A 35 19.99 -29.25 -18.37
N GLU A 36 20.90 -29.85 -19.15
CA GLU A 36 20.99 -31.32 -19.27
C GLU A 36 21.73 -31.98 -18.08
N ASN A 37 22.66 -31.27 -17.43
CA ASN A 37 23.48 -31.77 -16.34
C ASN A 37 22.77 -31.66 -14.96
N VAL A 38 21.54 -32.14 -14.86
CA VAL A 38 20.79 -32.14 -13.60
C VAL A 38 21.07 -33.45 -12.85
N PRO A 39 21.38 -33.40 -11.53
CA PRO A 39 21.60 -34.60 -10.74
C PRO A 39 20.42 -35.59 -10.76
N VAL A 40 20.71 -36.88 -10.62
CA VAL A 40 19.69 -37.94 -10.65
C VAL A 40 18.64 -37.73 -9.55
N GLY A 41 17.37 -37.89 -9.89
CA GLY A 41 16.22 -37.66 -8.98
C GLY A 41 15.71 -36.22 -8.97
N TRP A 42 16.51 -35.27 -9.46
CA TRP A 42 16.13 -33.88 -9.61
C TRP A 42 15.64 -33.58 -11.03
N THR A 43 14.75 -32.60 -11.12
CA THR A 43 14.25 -32.05 -12.39
C THR A 43 14.31 -30.54 -12.32
N ALA A 44 14.93 -29.93 -13.32
CA ALA A 44 14.96 -28.48 -13.46
C ALA A 44 13.66 -28.00 -14.12
N TYR A 45 13.08 -26.93 -13.57
CA TYR A 45 11.86 -26.31 -14.07
C TYR A 45 12.07 -24.83 -14.33
N ARG A 46 11.46 -24.35 -15.42
CA ARG A 46 11.33 -22.93 -15.72
C ARG A 46 10.03 -22.42 -15.09
N HIS A 47 10.15 -21.53 -14.13
CA HIS A 47 9.01 -20.82 -13.57
C HIS A 47 8.29 -20.04 -14.67
N PRO A 48 6.96 -19.87 -14.62
CA PRO A 48 6.23 -19.02 -15.57
C PRO A 48 6.76 -17.59 -15.70
N GLU A 49 7.46 -17.08 -14.68
CA GLU A 49 8.12 -15.77 -14.72
C GLU A 49 9.58 -15.80 -15.23
N GLY A 50 10.10 -16.99 -15.57
CA GLY A 50 11.40 -17.21 -16.19
C GLY A 50 12.52 -17.68 -15.27
N ALA A 51 12.33 -17.68 -13.95
CA ALA A 51 13.33 -18.18 -12.99
C ALA A 51 13.54 -19.71 -13.13
N LEU A 52 14.78 -20.16 -12.95
CA LEU A 52 15.13 -21.59 -12.91
C LEU A 52 15.11 -22.06 -11.45
N TYR A 53 14.44 -23.17 -11.18
CA TYR A 53 14.45 -23.84 -9.88
C TYR A 53 14.45 -25.36 -10.08
N PHE A 54 14.79 -26.10 -9.04
CA PHE A 54 14.97 -27.54 -9.10
C PHE A 54 14.03 -28.24 -8.13
N VAL A 55 13.55 -29.41 -8.55
CA VAL A 55 12.59 -30.21 -7.79
C VAL A 55 13.06 -31.66 -7.71
N HIS A 56 13.16 -32.20 -6.51
CA HIS A 56 13.31 -33.63 -6.28
C HIS A 56 11.93 -34.28 -6.22
N THR A 57 11.56 -35.01 -7.27
CA THR A 57 10.16 -35.44 -7.51
C THR A 57 9.62 -36.40 -6.45
N GLU A 58 10.44 -37.34 -5.98
CA GLU A 58 10.01 -38.38 -5.03
C GLU A 58 9.77 -37.83 -3.62
N SER A 59 10.63 -36.90 -3.16
CA SER A 59 10.53 -36.30 -1.83
C SER A 59 9.87 -34.93 -1.81
N LYS A 60 9.33 -34.47 -2.96
CA LYS A 60 8.71 -33.15 -3.14
C LYS A 60 9.56 -32.01 -2.56
N THR A 61 10.86 -32.06 -2.84
CA THR A 61 11.82 -31.08 -2.31
C THR A 61 12.16 -30.04 -3.37
N PHE A 62 12.19 -28.76 -3.00
CA PHE A 62 12.48 -27.64 -3.88
C PHE A 62 13.79 -26.95 -3.50
N ALA A 63 14.52 -26.47 -4.50
CA ALA A 63 15.72 -25.66 -4.32
C ALA A 63 15.83 -24.58 -5.43
N GLU A 64 16.14 -23.34 -5.04
CA GLU A 64 16.47 -22.26 -6.00
C GLU A 64 17.94 -22.19 -6.37
N VAL A 65 18.80 -22.75 -5.52
CA VAL A 65 20.24 -22.78 -5.75
C VAL A 65 20.58 -23.68 -6.92
N ASN A 66 21.69 -23.38 -7.60
CA ASN A 66 22.11 -24.16 -8.75
C ASN A 66 22.70 -25.50 -8.31
N ILE A 67 21.87 -26.54 -8.25
CA ILE A 67 22.29 -27.90 -7.86
C ILE A 67 23.15 -28.61 -8.93
N CYS A 68 23.38 -27.98 -10.09
CA CYS A 68 24.34 -28.51 -11.06
C CYS A 68 25.80 -28.33 -10.59
N ASP A 69 26.03 -27.52 -9.56
CA ASP A 69 27.31 -27.42 -8.86
C ASP A 69 27.43 -28.57 -7.84
N GLU A 70 28.54 -29.33 -7.90
CA GLU A 70 28.74 -30.53 -7.08
C GLU A 70 28.81 -30.23 -5.58
N GLU A 71 29.39 -29.09 -5.17
CA GLU A 71 29.47 -28.72 -3.76
C GLU A 71 28.07 -28.39 -3.22
N ILE A 72 27.32 -27.57 -3.96
CA ILE A 72 25.93 -27.20 -3.61
C ILE A 72 25.02 -28.43 -3.59
N TYR A 73 25.18 -29.34 -4.55
CA TYR A 73 24.41 -30.57 -4.61
C TYR A 73 24.65 -31.46 -3.40
N SER A 74 25.92 -31.65 -3.00
CA SER A 74 26.28 -32.43 -1.82
C SER A 74 25.62 -31.89 -0.56
N ASP A 75 25.64 -30.57 -0.39
CA ASP A 75 25.01 -29.92 0.76
C ASP A 75 23.48 -30.08 0.75
N ILE A 76 22.85 -29.86 -0.42
CA ILE A 76 21.40 -30.03 -0.59
C ILE A 76 20.97 -31.45 -0.27
N GLU A 77 21.67 -32.47 -0.78
CA GLU A 77 21.33 -33.87 -0.52
C GLU A 77 21.52 -34.26 0.94
N HIS A 78 22.57 -33.75 1.58
CA HIS A 78 22.81 -33.95 3.01
C HIS A 78 21.64 -33.39 3.84
N PHE A 79 21.28 -32.12 3.64
CA PHE A 79 20.19 -31.49 4.38
C PHE A 79 18.82 -32.10 4.05
N ARG A 80 18.56 -32.45 2.78
CA ARG A 80 17.33 -33.14 2.37
C ARG A 80 17.15 -34.44 3.11
N THR A 81 18.18 -35.29 3.11
CA THR A 81 18.12 -36.61 3.74
C THR A 81 17.96 -36.48 5.25
N PHE A 82 18.76 -35.60 5.88
CA PHE A 82 18.71 -35.34 7.32
C PHE A 82 17.34 -34.82 7.77
N LEU A 83 16.82 -33.75 7.15
CA LEU A 83 15.55 -33.14 7.56
C LEU A 83 14.37 -34.09 7.33
N LEU A 84 14.38 -34.89 6.27
CA LEU A 84 13.34 -35.88 6.02
C LEU A 84 13.41 -37.08 6.99
N SER A 85 14.61 -37.49 7.42
CA SER A 85 14.73 -38.53 8.44
C SER A 85 14.25 -38.02 9.80
N GLU A 86 14.65 -36.82 10.19
CA GLU A 86 14.20 -36.20 11.45
C GLU A 86 12.68 -36.00 11.47
N LEU A 87 12.09 -35.55 10.35
CA LEU A 87 10.63 -35.42 10.23
C LEU A 87 9.92 -36.77 10.47
N LYS A 88 10.41 -37.87 9.87
CA LYS A 88 9.82 -39.20 10.07
C LYS A 88 9.90 -39.62 11.54
N THR A 89 11.07 -39.42 12.15
CA THR A 89 11.28 -39.73 13.56
C THR A 89 10.36 -38.92 14.47
N GLU A 90 10.18 -37.62 14.22
CA GLU A 90 9.26 -36.78 14.98
C GLU A 90 7.78 -37.18 14.80
N ILE A 91 7.38 -37.59 13.59
CA ILE A 91 6.02 -38.08 13.32
C ILE A 91 5.75 -39.37 14.11
N GLU A 92 6.71 -40.30 14.12
CA GLU A 92 6.61 -41.56 14.86
C GLU A 92 6.60 -41.33 16.37
N ASN A 93 7.51 -40.50 16.88
CA ASN A 93 7.65 -40.22 18.32
C ASN A 93 6.40 -39.52 18.90
N ARG A 94 5.74 -38.67 18.11
CA ARG A 94 4.56 -37.89 18.54
C ARG A 94 3.22 -38.50 18.11
N ASP A 95 3.24 -39.66 17.46
CA ASP A 95 2.06 -40.35 16.91
C ASP A 95 1.21 -39.46 15.99
N LEU A 96 1.88 -38.74 15.07
CA LEU A 96 1.24 -37.77 14.17
C LEU A 96 0.87 -38.35 12.80
N SER A 97 1.02 -39.66 12.61
CA SER A 97 0.88 -40.34 11.31
C SER A 97 -0.50 -40.17 10.65
N GLU A 98 -1.56 -39.92 11.44
CA GLU A 98 -2.91 -39.66 10.93
C GLU A 98 -3.07 -38.23 10.35
N PHE A 99 -2.35 -37.28 10.94
CA PHE A 99 -2.48 -35.85 10.64
C PHE A 99 -1.44 -35.37 9.62
N LEU A 100 -0.23 -35.91 9.70
CA LEU A 100 0.91 -35.51 8.88
C LEU A 100 1.51 -36.72 8.15
N LYS A 101 1.27 -36.78 6.84
CA LYS A 101 1.80 -37.83 6.01
C LYS A 101 3.06 -37.36 5.28
N THR A 102 4.16 -38.07 5.51
CA THR A 102 5.47 -37.70 4.97
C THR A 102 5.51 -37.63 3.44
N ASP A 103 4.71 -38.42 2.74
CA ASP A 103 4.63 -38.42 1.27
C ASP A 103 3.84 -37.24 0.70
N GLU A 104 2.99 -36.59 1.50
CA GLU A 104 2.23 -35.39 1.10
C GLU A 104 2.98 -34.09 1.41
N VAL A 105 3.87 -34.11 2.40
CA VAL A 105 4.68 -32.96 2.82
C VAL A 105 5.65 -32.54 1.71
N GLN A 106 5.86 -31.24 1.60
CA GLN A 106 6.85 -30.65 0.71
C GLN A 106 7.94 -29.96 1.53
N LEU A 107 9.16 -29.94 1.00
CA LEU A 107 10.32 -29.35 1.67
C LEU A 107 10.96 -28.31 0.75
N VAL A 108 11.28 -27.14 1.28
CA VAL A 108 12.06 -26.14 0.55
C VAL A 108 13.41 -25.94 1.23
N LEU A 109 14.48 -25.98 0.45
CA LEU A 109 15.85 -25.84 0.92
C LEU A 109 16.52 -24.63 0.24
N GLU A 110 17.15 -23.81 1.07
CA GLU A 110 17.94 -22.67 0.63
C GLU A 110 19.18 -22.55 1.51
N PRO A 111 20.28 -23.23 1.14
CA PRO A 111 21.55 -23.09 1.82
C PRO A 111 22.06 -21.66 1.69
N LYS A 112 22.52 -21.08 2.79
CA LYS A 112 23.10 -19.75 2.85
C LYS A 112 24.43 -19.82 3.58
N LEU A 113 25.44 -19.13 3.03
CA LEU A 113 26.67 -18.86 3.77
C LEU A 113 26.42 -17.70 4.72
N ASP A 114 26.76 -17.89 5.99
CA ASP A 114 26.78 -16.85 7.01
C ASP A 114 28.20 -16.77 7.63
N ASP A 115 28.44 -15.77 8.49
CA ASP A 115 29.72 -15.55 9.17
C ASP A 115 30.18 -16.78 10.00
N LEU A 116 29.23 -17.63 10.41
CA LEU A 116 29.45 -18.85 11.19
C LEU A 116 29.60 -20.12 10.34
N GLY A 117 29.45 -20.03 9.02
CA GLY A 117 29.54 -21.16 8.09
C GLY A 117 28.26 -21.36 7.26
N LEU A 118 28.19 -22.52 6.61
CA LEU A 118 27.03 -22.89 5.79
C LEU A 118 25.85 -23.28 6.69
N MET A 119 24.75 -22.54 6.57
CA MET A 119 23.50 -22.79 7.28
C MET A 119 22.41 -23.17 6.28
N CYS A 120 21.67 -24.25 6.57
CA CYS A 120 20.51 -24.61 5.75
C CYS A 120 19.26 -23.88 6.23
N CYS A 121 18.78 -22.93 5.43
CA CYS A 121 17.45 -22.38 5.66
C CYS A 121 16.41 -23.29 5.01
N TYR A 122 15.42 -23.71 5.79
CA TYR A 122 14.35 -24.58 5.31
C TYR A 122 12.98 -24.18 5.82
N TYR A 123 11.95 -24.74 5.19
CA TYR A 123 10.60 -24.88 5.74
C TYR A 123 9.91 -26.10 5.12
N PHE A 124 9.01 -26.71 5.89
CA PHE A 124 8.09 -27.72 5.39
C PHE A 124 6.73 -27.11 5.07
N VAL A 125 6.02 -27.75 4.15
CA VAL A 125 4.66 -27.38 3.76
C VAL A 125 3.76 -28.58 3.94
N ASN A 126 2.62 -28.39 4.60
CA ASN A 126 1.53 -29.34 4.66
C ASN A 126 0.36 -28.85 3.79
N PRO A 127 0.17 -29.38 2.56
CA PRO A 127 -0.92 -28.99 1.69
C PRO A 127 -2.32 -29.26 2.27
N ARG A 128 -2.47 -30.27 3.13
CA ARG A 128 -3.76 -30.68 3.71
C ARG A 128 -4.30 -29.62 4.67
N THR A 129 -3.42 -29.05 5.49
CA THR A 129 -3.78 -27.99 6.45
C THR A 129 -3.51 -26.58 5.92
N ARG A 130 -2.90 -26.45 4.73
CA ARG A 130 -2.51 -25.17 4.12
C ARG A 130 -1.55 -24.36 5.00
N THR A 131 -0.58 -25.05 5.62
CA THR A 131 0.35 -24.43 6.57
C THR A 131 1.81 -24.72 6.24
N LEU A 132 2.69 -23.80 6.65
CA LEU A 132 4.12 -24.05 6.79
C LEU A 132 4.43 -24.50 8.22
N PHE A 133 5.50 -25.27 8.38
CA PHE A 133 6.01 -25.67 9.68
C PHE A 133 7.52 -25.97 9.63
N TRP A 134 8.12 -26.09 10.81
CA TRP A 134 9.56 -26.34 11.03
C TRP A 134 9.73 -27.44 12.07
N LEU A 135 10.88 -28.12 12.08
CA LEU A 135 11.21 -29.10 13.12
C LEU A 135 11.72 -28.39 14.38
N ASP A 136 12.48 -27.32 14.17
CA ASP A 136 13.05 -26.49 15.23
C ASP A 136 12.09 -25.35 15.62
N GLU A 137 12.24 -24.89 16.86
CA GLU A 137 11.65 -23.60 17.25
C GLU A 137 12.26 -22.49 16.37
N TRP A 138 11.38 -21.71 15.75
CA TRP A 138 11.78 -20.69 14.80
C TRP A 138 11.17 -19.34 15.18
N ASP A 139 12.00 -18.30 15.17
CA ASP A 139 11.53 -16.93 15.33
C ASP A 139 10.79 -16.48 14.07
N GLY A 140 9.46 -16.39 14.19
CA GLY A 140 8.56 -15.97 13.13
C GLY A 140 8.51 -14.48 12.87
N TYR A 141 9.46 -13.68 13.37
CA TYR A 141 9.50 -12.22 13.18
C TYR A 141 9.21 -11.81 11.73
N ASP A 142 9.81 -12.48 10.73
CA ASP A 142 9.60 -12.14 9.32
C ASP A 142 8.16 -12.29 8.82
N ILE A 143 7.39 -13.21 9.42
CA ILE A 143 5.97 -13.43 9.10
C ILE A 143 5.09 -12.45 9.88
N PHE A 144 5.41 -12.23 11.15
CA PHE A 144 4.50 -11.58 12.08
C PHE A 144 4.76 -10.08 12.28
N LYS A 145 5.88 -9.54 11.79
CA LYS A 145 6.28 -8.12 11.97
C LYS A 145 5.25 -7.09 11.54
N ASP A 146 4.36 -7.44 10.61
CA ASP A 146 3.34 -6.53 10.09
C ASP A 146 2.16 -6.37 11.06
N CYS A 147 2.03 -7.23 12.07
CA CYS A 147 1.06 -7.11 13.16
C CYS A 147 1.76 -6.79 14.48
N ARG A 148 1.21 -5.85 15.25
CA ARG A 148 1.72 -5.44 16.57
C ARG A 148 0.93 -6.10 17.69
N GLY A 149 1.61 -6.47 18.76
CA GLY A 149 1.00 -7.05 19.96
C GLY A 149 1.10 -8.58 20.02
N GLU A 150 0.57 -9.15 21.09
CA GLU A 150 0.54 -10.60 21.27
C GLU A 150 -0.54 -11.23 20.38
N LEU A 151 -0.13 -12.08 19.46
CA LEU A 151 -1.03 -12.77 18.53
C LEU A 151 -1.48 -14.12 19.11
N SER A 152 -2.78 -14.41 19.05
CA SER A 152 -3.28 -15.74 19.39
C SER A 152 -2.75 -16.80 18.41
N LEU A 153 -2.75 -18.06 18.84
CA LEU A 153 -2.30 -19.16 17.99
C LEU A 153 -3.12 -19.29 16.69
N PRO A 154 -4.46 -19.18 16.70
CA PRO A 154 -5.25 -19.15 15.46
C PRO A 154 -4.86 -18.01 14.51
N HIS A 155 -4.57 -16.82 15.05
CA HIS A 155 -4.18 -15.67 14.24
C HIS A 155 -2.76 -15.82 13.66
N LYS A 156 -1.82 -16.41 14.41
CA LYS A 156 -0.53 -16.86 13.85
C LYS A 156 -0.74 -17.84 12.70
N GLY A 157 -1.73 -18.73 12.81
CA GLY A 157 -2.15 -19.65 11.74
C GLY A 157 -2.53 -18.93 10.45
N LEU A 158 -3.25 -17.80 10.52
CA LEU A 158 -3.54 -16.96 9.35
C LEU A 158 -2.26 -16.44 8.70
N GLY A 159 -1.32 -15.91 9.48
CA GLY A 159 -0.02 -15.44 8.98
C GLY A 159 0.76 -16.57 8.28
N ILE A 160 0.81 -17.77 8.87
CA ILE A 160 1.41 -18.94 8.24
C ILE A 160 0.72 -19.30 6.91
N GLN A 161 -0.61 -19.20 6.85
CA GLN A 161 -1.39 -19.49 5.66
C GLN A 161 -1.17 -18.46 4.54
N VAL A 162 -0.88 -17.20 4.87
CA VAL A 162 -0.40 -16.20 3.89
C VAL A 162 0.83 -16.72 3.16
N HIS A 163 1.84 -17.20 3.91
CA HIS A 163 3.05 -17.75 3.32
C HIS A 163 2.81 -19.07 2.57
N TYR A 164 1.84 -19.89 2.98
CA TYR A 164 1.42 -21.05 2.21
C TYR A 164 0.95 -20.67 0.80
N TRP A 165 0.15 -19.60 0.68
CA TRP A 165 -0.27 -19.11 -0.63
C TRP A 165 0.85 -18.44 -1.42
N SER A 166 1.83 -17.82 -0.75
CA SER A 166 3.06 -17.37 -1.42
C SER A 166 3.90 -18.54 -1.94
N HIS A 167 3.90 -19.69 -1.26
CA HIS A 167 4.59 -20.89 -1.75
C HIS A 167 4.01 -21.37 -3.09
N TRP A 168 2.69 -21.25 -3.31
CA TRP A 168 2.05 -21.57 -4.60
C TRP A 168 2.55 -20.69 -5.74
N ASP A 169 2.85 -19.42 -5.44
CA ASP A 169 3.43 -18.48 -6.40
C ASP A 169 4.88 -18.85 -6.73
N LEU A 170 5.65 -19.37 -5.78
CA LEU A 170 7.04 -19.75 -6.03
C LEU A 170 7.18 -21.13 -6.68
N TYR A 171 6.36 -22.11 -6.27
CA TYR A 171 6.55 -23.54 -6.55
C TYR A 171 5.23 -24.24 -6.91
N PRO A 172 4.70 -24.00 -8.13
CA PRO A 172 3.36 -24.48 -8.51
C PRO A 172 3.27 -25.99 -8.85
N ASN A 173 4.37 -26.75 -8.89
CA ASN A 173 4.45 -28.09 -9.50
C ASN A 173 3.53 -29.13 -8.85
N PHE A 174 3.42 -29.07 -7.53
CA PHE A 174 2.59 -29.97 -6.72
C PHE A 174 1.34 -29.28 -6.17
N CYS A 175 1.03 -28.08 -6.66
CA CYS A 175 -0.15 -27.33 -6.27
C CYS A 175 -1.33 -27.74 -7.15
N GLU A 176 -2.29 -28.48 -6.58
CA GLU A 176 -3.47 -28.94 -7.30
C GLU A 176 -4.63 -27.95 -7.15
N VAL A 177 -5.12 -27.44 -8.28
CA VAL A 177 -6.31 -26.58 -8.31
C VAL A 177 -7.54 -27.48 -8.40
N THR A 178 -8.21 -27.67 -7.27
CA THR A 178 -9.48 -28.42 -7.21
C THR A 178 -10.68 -27.52 -7.48
N GLN A 179 -11.84 -28.13 -7.75
CA GLN A 179 -13.08 -27.38 -7.95
C GLN A 179 -13.52 -26.68 -6.66
N GLU A 180 -13.34 -27.32 -5.51
CA GLU A 180 -13.67 -26.76 -4.20
C GLU A 180 -12.84 -25.50 -3.92
N LEU A 181 -11.55 -25.51 -4.28
CA LEU A 181 -10.70 -24.34 -4.13
C LEU A 181 -11.12 -23.21 -5.07
N LYS A 182 -11.47 -23.52 -6.32
CA LYS A 182 -12.02 -22.53 -7.26
C LYS A 182 -13.29 -21.90 -6.68
N ASP A 183 -14.21 -22.71 -6.18
CA ASP A 183 -15.48 -22.25 -5.61
C ASP A 183 -15.24 -21.40 -4.34
N GLU A 184 -14.27 -21.77 -3.51
CA GLU A 184 -13.83 -20.99 -2.35
C GLU A 184 -13.41 -19.57 -2.77
N VAL A 185 -12.53 -19.44 -3.78
CA VAL A 185 -12.07 -18.13 -4.26
C VAL A 185 -13.22 -17.32 -4.87
N VAL A 186 -14.10 -17.96 -5.65
CA VAL A 186 -15.29 -17.30 -6.21
C VAL A 186 -16.18 -16.75 -5.09
N ASN A 187 -16.44 -17.55 -4.05
CA ASN A 187 -17.26 -17.12 -2.91
C ASN A 187 -16.63 -15.95 -2.14
N MET A 188 -15.31 -15.95 -1.94
CA MET A 188 -14.60 -14.83 -1.31
C MET A 188 -14.76 -13.53 -2.11
N ILE A 189 -14.61 -13.60 -3.45
CA ILE A 189 -14.77 -12.43 -4.32
C ILE A 189 -16.21 -11.93 -4.36
N LEU A 190 -17.19 -12.85 -4.40
CA LEU A 190 -18.62 -12.48 -4.35
C LEU A 190 -18.99 -11.81 -3.03
N HIS A 191 -18.50 -12.35 -1.90
CA HIS A 191 -18.68 -11.74 -0.58
C HIS A 191 -18.09 -10.33 -0.54
N ALA A 192 -16.83 -10.18 -0.95
CA ALA A 192 -16.16 -8.88 -1.02
C ALA A 192 -16.89 -7.88 -1.94
N THR A 193 -17.41 -8.35 -3.07
CA THR A 193 -18.19 -7.52 -4.00
C THR A 193 -19.48 -7.04 -3.33
N CYS A 194 -20.17 -7.92 -2.59
CA CYS A 194 -21.37 -7.56 -1.85
C CYS A 194 -21.06 -6.54 -0.75
N ASP A 195 -19.95 -6.73 -0.02
CA ASP A 195 -19.51 -5.79 1.01
C ASP A 195 -19.26 -4.39 0.43
N HIS A 196 -18.54 -4.26 -0.70
CA HIS A 196 -18.36 -2.98 -1.39
C HIS A 196 -19.67 -2.32 -1.85
N LEU A 197 -20.67 -3.13 -2.24
CA LEU A 197 -21.97 -2.62 -2.70
C LEU A 197 -22.87 -2.18 -1.54
N THR A 198 -22.68 -2.75 -0.36
CA THR A 198 -23.55 -2.54 0.80
C THR A 198 -22.90 -1.67 1.88
N SER A 199 -21.59 -1.49 1.85
CA SER A 199 -20.80 -0.74 2.83
C SER A 199 -19.84 0.25 2.17
N ASN A 200 -19.90 1.50 2.62
CA ASN A 200 -18.97 2.56 2.19
C ASN A 200 -17.62 2.47 2.94
N ARG A 201 -17.47 1.49 3.85
CA ARG A 201 -16.33 1.34 4.76
C ARG A 201 -15.70 -0.05 4.71
N SER A 202 -15.90 -0.78 3.63
CA SER A 202 -15.31 -2.11 3.42
C SER A 202 -13.80 -2.11 3.71
N SER A 203 -13.35 -3.14 4.44
CA SER A 203 -11.93 -3.41 4.69
C SER A 203 -11.28 -4.25 3.59
N CYS A 204 -12.02 -4.56 2.51
CA CYS A 204 -11.54 -5.37 1.40
C CYS A 204 -10.28 -4.76 0.75
N PRO A 205 -9.27 -5.57 0.40
CA PRO A 205 -8.01 -5.07 -0.14
C PRO A 205 -8.12 -4.61 -1.61
N LEU A 206 -9.18 -4.99 -2.32
CA LEU A 206 -9.39 -4.75 -3.74
C LEU A 206 -10.62 -3.87 -3.96
N ASN A 207 -10.56 -2.97 -4.94
CA ASN A 207 -11.71 -2.18 -5.33
C ASN A 207 -12.72 -3.00 -6.16
N SER A 208 -13.93 -2.49 -6.30
CA SER A 208 -15.01 -3.16 -7.04
C SER A 208 -14.70 -3.48 -8.51
N GLU A 209 -13.83 -2.71 -9.18
CA GLU A 209 -13.42 -2.98 -10.57
C GLU A 209 -12.41 -4.13 -10.63
N ASP A 210 -11.44 -4.13 -9.72
CA ASP A 210 -10.43 -5.18 -9.59
C ASP A 210 -11.09 -6.51 -9.19
N LEU A 211 -12.06 -6.51 -8.28
CA LEU A 211 -12.83 -7.72 -7.93
C LEU A 211 -13.53 -8.35 -9.15
N LYS A 212 -14.17 -7.54 -10.00
CA LYS A 212 -14.80 -8.03 -11.25
C LYS A 212 -13.77 -8.61 -12.23
N LYS A 213 -12.60 -7.97 -12.35
CA LYS A 213 -11.51 -8.48 -13.20
C LYS A 213 -11.01 -9.83 -12.69
N HIS A 214 -10.75 -9.96 -11.39
CA HIS A 214 -10.30 -11.23 -10.80
C HIS A 214 -11.33 -12.34 -11.00
N LEU A 215 -12.63 -12.05 -10.78
CA LEU A 215 -13.70 -13.02 -11.03
C LEU A 215 -13.69 -13.52 -12.48
N SER A 216 -13.58 -12.62 -13.45
CA SER A 216 -13.54 -12.97 -14.87
C SER A 216 -12.34 -13.85 -15.29
N VAL A 217 -11.24 -13.78 -14.53
CA VAL A 217 -10.06 -14.62 -14.73
C VAL A 217 -10.30 -16.01 -14.13
N ILE A 218 -10.82 -16.08 -12.91
CA ILE A 218 -11.08 -17.36 -12.22
C ILE A 218 -12.14 -18.19 -12.93
N GLU A 219 -13.20 -17.56 -13.45
CA GLU A 219 -14.25 -18.25 -14.18
C GLU A 219 -13.70 -19.08 -15.35
N LYS A 220 -12.62 -18.63 -15.98
CA LYS A 220 -11.95 -19.28 -17.13
C LYS A 220 -11.02 -20.43 -16.74
N ILE A 221 -10.71 -20.61 -15.45
CA ILE A 221 -9.89 -21.72 -14.97
C ILE A 221 -10.78 -22.96 -14.92
N HIS A 222 -10.40 -24.06 -15.57
CA HIS A 222 -11.14 -25.32 -15.54
C HIS A 222 -10.34 -26.35 -14.71
N PRO A 223 -10.76 -26.63 -13.46
CA PRO A 223 -10.13 -27.65 -12.63
C PRO A 223 -10.21 -29.04 -13.27
N GLY A 224 -9.13 -29.82 -13.20
CA GLY A 224 -9.12 -31.21 -13.65
C GLY A 224 -8.87 -31.45 -15.15
N GLU A 225 -8.58 -30.42 -15.95
CA GLU A 225 -8.02 -30.64 -17.29
C GLU A 225 -6.61 -31.25 -17.17
N LYS A 226 -6.31 -32.26 -18.01
CA LYS A 226 -5.16 -33.17 -17.86
C LYS A 226 -3.78 -32.51 -17.94
N GLU A 227 -3.70 -31.26 -18.40
CA GLU A 227 -2.48 -30.46 -18.26
C GLU A 227 -2.51 -29.76 -16.91
N LYS A 228 -1.62 -30.18 -16.00
CA LYS A 228 -1.30 -29.44 -14.78
C LYS A 228 -0.81 -28.04 -15.16
N CYS A 229 -1.73 -27.10 -15.34
CA CYS A 229 -1.38 -25.75 -15.72
C CYS A 229 -0.86 -25.04 -14.48
N GLN A 230 0.47 -25.01 -14.32
CA GLN A 230 1.17 -24.30 -13.25
C GLN A 230 0.70 -22.85 -13.11
N HIS A 231 0.31 -22.22 -14.22
CA HIS A 231 -0.25 -20.87 -14.25
C HIS A 231 -1.55 -20.75 -13.45
N SER A 232 -2.45 -21.73 -13.52
CA SER A 232 -3.70 -21.71 -12.76
C SER A 232 -3.44 -21.77 -11.25
N ALA A 233 -2.47 -22.57 -10.81
CA ALA A 233 -2.05 -22.63 -9.42
C ALA A 233 -1.49 -21.27 -8.95
N ILE A 234 -0.61 -20.64 -9.74
CA ILE A 234 -0.08 -19.30 -9.43
C ILE A 234 -1.21 -18.27 -9.32
N ILE A 235 -2.16 -18.26 -10.26
CA ILE A 235 -3.28 -17.31 -10.23
C ILE A 235 -4.09 -17.47 -8.94
N ILE A 236 -4.47 -18.71 -8.59
CA ILE A 236 -5.22 -18.98 -7.36
C ILE A 236 -4.40 -18.61 -6.12
N GLY A 237 -3.13 -19.00 -6.07
CA GLY A 237 -2.21 -18.69 -4.97
C GLY A 237 -2.10 -17.18 -4.73
N ARG A 238 -1.94 -16.38 -5.78
CA ARG A 238 -1.89 -14.90 -5.69
C ARG A 238 -3.18 -14.29 -5.15
N ILE A 239 -4.34 -14.78 -5.59
CA ILE A 239 -5.62 -14.24 -5.14
C ILE A 239 -5.87 -14.62 -3.67
N MET A 240 -5.60 -15.88 -3.31
CA MET A 240 -5.70 -16.34 -1.93
C MET A 240 -4.75 -15.57 -1.01
N TYR A 241 -3.50 -15.34 -1.45
CA TYR A 241 -2.55 -14.49 -0.73
C TYR A 241 -3.14 -13.11 -0.42
N ILE A 242 -3.76 -12.44 -1.41
CA ILE A 242 -4.36 -11.11 -1.21
C ILE A 242 -5.43 -11.12 -0.10
N PHE A 243 -6.33 -12.11 -0.11
CA PHE A 243 -7.39 -12.22 0.89
C PHE A 243 -6.86 -12.60 2.26
N TYR A 244 -6.03 -13.65 2.37
CA TYR A 244 -5.50 -14.09 3.66
C TYR A 244 -4.56 -13.05 4.28
N ASN A 245 -3.79 -12.33 3.46
CA ASN A 245 -2.96 -11.23 3.95
C ASN A 245 -3.83 -10.10 4.51
N ASN A 246 -4.95 -9.79 3.86
CA ASN A 246 -5.91 -8.83 4.42
C ASN A 246 -6.55 -9.33 5.72
N TYR A 247 -6.91 -10.62 5.80
CA TYR A 247 -7.44 -11.20 7.04
C TYR A 247 -6.43 -11.14 8.19
N PHE A 248 -5.16 -11.41 7.89
CA PHE A 248 -4.07 -11.29 8.84
C PHE A 248 -3.88 -9.84 9.32
N LEU A 249 -3.72 -8.87 8.40
CA LEU A 249 -3.52 -7.46 8.74
C LEU A 249 -4.72 -6.80 9.45
N ASN A 250 -5.92 -7.36 9.29
CA ASN A 250 -7.15 -6.88 9.94
C ASN A 250 -7.55 -7.71 11.17
N TYR A 251 -6.67 -8.56 11.70
CA TYR A 251 -6.90 -9.28 12.96
C TYR A 251 -8.16 -10.15 12.93
N HIS A 252 -8.45 -10.78 11.78
CA HIS A 252 -9.61 -11.66 11.66
C HIS A 252 -9.57 -12.79 12.68
N GLY A 253 -10.71 -13.01 13.35
CA GLY A 253 -10.86 -14.03 14.38
C GLY A 253 -10.44 -13.59 15.79
N GLU A 254 -9.79 -12.43 15.94
CA GLU A 254 -9.46 -11.83 17.24
C GLU A 254 -10.60 -10.92 17.72
N GLU A 255 -10.63 -10.63 19.03
CA GLU A 255 -11.56 -9.66 19.61
C GLU A 255 -11.36 -8.23 19.07
N CYS A 256 -10.14 -7.91 18.63
CA CYS A 256 -9.76 -6.62 18.06
C CYS A 256 -9.87 -6.55 16.52
N ALA A 257 -10.60 -7.48 15.89
CA ALA A 257 -10.77 -7.52 14.44
C ALA A 257 -11.21 -6.17 13.85
N ARG A 258 -10.48 -5.70 12.82
CA ARG A 258 -10.82 -4.46 12.10
C ARG A 258 -11.95 -4.73 11.10
N LEU A 259 -13.13 -4.20 11.39
CA LEU A 259 -14.32 -4.37 10.53
C LEU A 259 -14.50 -3.21 9.54
N ASN A 260 -14.04 -2.01 9.90
CA ASN A 260 -14.04 -0.84 9.01
C ASN A 260 -12.60 -0.43 8.70
N PHE A 261 -12.32 -0.02 7.45
CA PHE A 261 -10.97 0.39 7.08
C PHE A 261 -10.43 1.58 7.91
N ASP A 262 -11.32 2.42 8.45
CA ASP A 262 -10.97 3.63 9.21
C ASP A 262 -10.86 3.41 10.74
N GLN A 263 -11.00 2.17 11.21
CA GLN A 263 -10.98 1.81 12.62
C GLN A 263 -9.55 1.46 13.09
N SER A 264 -9.06 2.16 14.11
CA SER A 264 -7.81 1.80 14.80
C SER A 264 -8.05 0.63 15.75
N ILE A 265 -7.18 -0.36 15.69
CA ILE A 265 -7.17 -1.53 16.59
C ILE A 265 -6.29 -1.31 17.82
N HIS A 266 -5.32 -0.38 17.74
CA HIS A 266 -4.38 -0.09 18.82
C HIS A 266 -4.88 1.05 19.73
N GLY A 267 -6.08 1.57 19.48
CA GLY A 267 -6.68 2.63 20.28
C GLY A 267 -5.98 3.99 20.10
N TRP A 268 -5.25 4.19 19.00
CA TRP A 268 -4.61 5.47 18.75
C TRP A 268 -5.66 6.53 18.43
N ILE A 269 -5.67 7.62 19.19
CA ILE A 269 -6.59 8.73 19.03
C ILE A 269 -5.79 10.00 18.72
N TYR A 270 -6.15 10.66 17.63
CA TYR A 270 -5.50 11.89 17.22
C TYR A 270 -5.89 13.08 18.11
N HIS A 271 -4.87 13.72 18.69
CA HIS A 271 -5.00 15.01 19.37
C HIS A 271 -4.15 16.08 18.68
N PRO A 272 -4.74 17.20 18.22
CA PRO A 272 -3.99 18.25 17.54
C PRO A 272 -2.94 18.89 18.45
N SER A 273 -1.71 19.02 17.95
CA SER A 273 -0.64 19.73 18.63
C SER A 273 -0.96 21.23 18.76
N ARG A 274 -0.33 21.90 19.75
CA ARG A 274 -0.46 23.37 19.89
C ARG A 274 -0.01 24.11 18.63
N PHE A 275 1.03 23.60 17.97
CA PHE A 275 1.51 24.14 16.70
C PHE A 275 0.44 23.98 15.61
N MET A 276 -0.14 22.79 15.48
CA MET A 276 -1.23 22.52 14.53
C MET A 276 -2.43 23.43 14.78
N MET A 277 -2.84 23.66 16.03
CA MET A 277 -3.94 24.58 16.35
C MET A 277 -3.65 26.02 15.89
N ILE A 278 -2.44 26.52 16.11
CA ILE A 278 -2.02 27.87 15.67
C ILE A 278 -2.02 27.93 14.14
N VAL A 279 -1.38 26.97 13.48
CA VAL A 279 -1.31 26.91 12.02
C VAL A 279 -2.70 26.79 11.40
N ALA A 280 -3.57 25.96 11.97
CA ALA A 280 -4.95 25.78 11.50
C ALA A 280 -5.75 27.09 11.57
N LEU A 281 -5.53 27.93 12.60
CA LEU A 281 -6.17 29.24 12.71
C LEU A 281 -5.80 30.16 11.54
N PHE A 282 -4.50 30.27 11.23
CA PHE A 282 -4.02 31.08 10.10
C PHE A 282 -4.30 30.45 8.73
N SER A 283 -4.63 29.16 8.72
CA SER A 283 -4.84 28.36 7.51
C SER A 283 -6.31 28.04 7.25
N PHE A 284 -7.23 28.78 7.87
CA PHE A 284 -8.69 28.63 7.67
C PHE A 284 -9.20 27.20 7.93
N MET A 285 -8.61 26.51 8.91
CA MET A 285 -8.90 25.10 9.27
C MET A 285 -8.60 24.07 8.17
N ALA A 286 -7.96 24.45 7.05
CA ALA A 286 -7.61 23.52 5.98
C ALA A 286 -6.69 22.35 6.44
N PRO A 287 -5.63 22.58 7.26
CA PRO A 287 -4.82 21.50 7.79
C PRO A 287 -5.63 20.48 8.59
N MET A 288 -6.64 20.94 9.36
CA MET A 288 -7.50 20.06 10.16
C MET A 288 -8.39 19.15 9.30
N LYS A 289 -8.82 19.60 8.12
CA LYS A 289 -9.54 18.75 7.16
C LYS A 289 -8.60 17.69 6.56
N ASN A 290 -7.41 18.11 6.16
CA ASN A 290 -6.44 17.22 5.50
C ASN A 290 -5.89 16.15 6.45
N VAL A 291 -5.60 16.51 7.70
CA VAL A 291 -5.07 15.56 8.69
C VAL A 291 -6.09 14.45 9.00
N ARG A 292 -7.38 14.80 9.10
CA ARG A 292 -8.48 13.83 9.28
C ARG A 292 -8.58 12.88 8.10
N LEU A 293 -8.45 13.39 6.87
CA LEU A 293 -8.53 12.57 5.68
C LEU A 293 -7.31 11.62 5.59
N LEU A 294 -6.11 12.14 5.88
CA LEU A 294 -4.89 11.35 5.94
C LEU A 294 -4.98 10.24 6.99
N HIS A 295 -5.41 10.56 8.20
CA HIS A 295 -5.56 9.58 9.29
C HIS A 295 -6.66 8.56 9.05
N ARG A 296 -7.70 8.87 8.27
CA ARG A 296 -8.68 7.87 7.85
C ARG A 296 -8.15 6.94 6.76
N THR A 297 -7.31 7.47 5.88
CA THR A 297 -6.72 6.69 4.78
C THR A 297 -5.59 5.78 5.25
N PHE A 298 -4.89 6.17 6.32
CA PHE A 298 -3.75 5.47 6.87
C PHE A 298 -3.94 5.19 8.35
N VAL A 299 -4.39 3.96 8.66
CA VAL A 299 -4.75 3.52 10.00
C VAL A 299 -3.88 2.34 10.40
N ASP A 300 -3.24 2.45 11.57
CA ASP A 300 -2.31 1.46 12.13
C ASP A 300 -1.31 0.90 11.09
N ASP A 301 -0.62 1.79 10.39
CA ASP A 301 0.38 1.48 9.36
C ASP A 301 -0.15 0.80 8.08
N VAL A 302 -1.46 0.64 7.95
CA VAL A 302 -2.09 0.03 6.77
C VAL A 302 -2.68 1.11 5.86
N ALA A 303 -2.26 1.10 4.59
CA ALA A 303 -2.90 1.84 3.50
C ALA A 303 -3.44 0.85 2.46
N THR A 304 -4.73 0.93 2.12
CA THR A 304 -5.26 0.20 0.96
C THR A 304 -5.08 1.02 -0.31
N LYS A 305 -4.97 0.34 -1.45
CA LYS A 305 -4.84 0.99 -2.77
C LYS A 305 -5.98 1.97 -3.02
N GLU A 306 -7.19 1.56 -2.66
CA GLU A 306 -8.41 2.32 -2.91
C GLU A 306 -8.46 3.60 -2.07
N THR A 307 -8.21 3.51 -0.76
CA THR A 307 -8.25 4.69 0.11
C THR A 307 -7.14 5.67 -0.24
N TRP A 308 -5.94 5.17 -0.59
CA TRP A 308 -4.83 6.00 -1.05
C TRP A 308 -5.15 6.70 -2.38
N ASN A 309 -5.65 5.97 -3.38
CA ASN A 309 -6.00 6.56 -4.67
C ASN A 309 -7.15 7.57 -4.54
N MET A 310 -8.12 7.30 -3.67
CA MET A 310 -9.21 8.23 -3.38
C MET A 310 -8.68 9.51 -2.76
N PHE A 311 -7.75 9.41 -1.79
CA PHE A 311 -7.07 10.55 -1.19
C PHE A 311 -6.32 11.38 -2.24
N VAL A 312 -5.46 10.74 -3.02
CA VAL A 312 -4.62 11.41 -4.04
C VAL A 312 -5.48 12.06 -5.12
N THR A 313 -6.54 11.40 -5.57
CA THR A 313 -7.47 11.95 -6.58
C THR A 313 -8.20 13.18 -6.04
N ASN A 314 -8.69 13.13 -4.80
CA ASN A 314 -9.33 14.26 -4.15
C ASN A 314 -8.35 15.44 -3.97
N LEU A 315 -7.12 15.16 -3.51
CA LEU A 315 -6.07 16.16 -3.37
C LEU A 315 -5.77 16.82 -4.73
N ASN A 316 -5.59 16.03 -5.78
CA ASN A 316 -5.31 16.53 -7.13
C ASN A 316 -6.44 17.40 -7.68
N SER A 317 -7.70 17.01 -7.48
CA SER A 317 -8.87 17.82 -7.85
C SER A 317 -8.86 19.16 -7.13
N GLN A 318 -8.63 19.17 -5.81
CA GLN A 318 -8.57 20.39 -5.01
C GLN A 318 -7.41 21.30 -5.44
N LEU A 319 -6.24 20.73 -5.73
CA LEU A 319 -5.09 21.48 -6.23
C LEU A 319 -5.35 22.07 -7.62
N GLN A 320 -6.06 21.35 -8.49
CA GLN A 320 -6.45 21.86 -9.81
C GLN A 320 -7.37 23.09 -9.69
N GLU A 321 -8.43 23.00 -8.89
CA GLU A 321 -9.35 24.11 -8.65
C GLU A 321 -8.63 25.33 -8.04
N THR A 322 -7.79 25.09 -7.03
CA THR A 322 -7.01 26.13 -6.35
C THR A 322 -6.09 26.87 -7.32
N ARG A 323 -5.43 26.16 -8.24
CA ARG A 323 -4.55 26.79 -9.25
C ARG A 323 -5.32 27.65 -10.25
N VAL A 324 -6.48 27.17 -10.72
CA VAL A 324 -7.32 27.93 -11.66
C VAL A 324 -7.76 29.25 -11.01
N LEU A 325 -8.23 29.21 -9.76
CA LEU A 325 -8.61 30.40 -9.02
C LEU A 325 -7.42 31.33 -8.77
N ALA A 326 -6.27 30.80 -8.35
CA ALA A 326 -5.06 31.60 -8.13
C ALA A 326 -4.62 32.33 -9.42
N ALA A 327 -4.73 31.69 -10.59
CA ALA A 327 -4.42 32.30 -11.88
C ALA A 327 -5.38 33.45 -12.21
N VAL A 328 -6.68 33.27 -11.95
CA VAL A 328 -7.69 34.35 -12.13
C VAL A 328 -7.34 35.56 -11.25
N PHE A 329 -7.01 35.33 -9.97
CA PHE A 329 -6.60 36.42 -9.09
C PHE A 329 -5.26 37.05 -9.50
N LEU A 330 -4.34 36.28 -10.08
CA LEU A 330 -3.07 36.82 -10.61
C LEU A 330 -3.32 37.77 -11.79
N ILE A 331 -4.21 37.38 -12.72
CA ILE A 331 -4.64 38.23 -13.85
C ILE A 331 -5.36 39.48 -13.34
N ALA A 332 -6.27 39.32 -12.38
CA ALA A 332 -7.01 40.44 -11.79
C ALA A 332 -6.08 41.42 -11.07
N ASN A 333 -5.11 40.91 -10.29
CA ASN A 333 -4.07 41.74 -9.67
C ASN A 333 -3.28 42.53 -10.72
N ALA A 334 -2.84 41.88 -11.80
CA ALA A 334 -2.10 42.56 -12.88
C ALA A 334 -2.91 43.67 -13.58
N ALA A 335 -4.24 43.50 -13.69
CA ALA A 335 -5.13 44.50 -14.26
C ALA A 335 -5.41 45.68 -13.29
N PHE A 336 -5.50 45.39 -12.00
CA PHE A 336 -5.95 46.34 -10.97
C PHE A 336 -4.80 47.11 -10.31
N LEU A 337 -3.54 46.63 -10.41
CA LEU A 337 -2.40 47.26 -9.74
C LEU A 337 -2.03 48.60 -10.40
N PRO A 338 -1.92 49.70 -9.64
CA PRO A 338 -1.56 51.01 -10.20
C PRO A 338 -0.15 51.00 -10.80
N LYS A 339 -0.01 51.36 -12.08
CA LYS A 339 1.27 51.36 -12.84
C LYS A 339 2.23 52.51 -12.48
N GLN A 340 1.87 53.39 -11.54
CA GLN A 340 2.71 54.53 -11.17
C GLN A 340 3.79 54.12 -10.16
N LEU A 341 5.05 54.09 -10.62
CA LEU A 341 6.24 53.99 -9.78
C LEU A 341 6.49 55.36 -9.10
N GLY A 342 5.86 55.56 -7.94
CA GLY A 342 6.24 56.63 -7.01
C GLY A 342 7.36 56.17 -6.06
N VAL A 343 8.08 57.12 -5.45
CA VAL A 343 9.15 56.86 -4.47
C VAL A 343 8.63 56.20 -3.18
N ARG A 344 7.31 56.23 -2.92
CA ARG A 344 6.65 55.57 -1.78
C ARG A 344 5.55 54.63 -2.26
N ILE A 345 5.60 53.38 -1.81
CA ILE A 345 4.60 52.35 -2.09
C ILE A 345 3.29 52.73 -1.38
N SER A 346 2.19 52.82 -2.12
CA SER A 346 0.88 53.08 -1.51
C SER A 346 0.36 51.84 -0.75
N PRO A 347 -0.48 52.00 0.29
CA PRO A 347 -1.06 50.84 1.00
C PRO A 347 -1.79 49.86 0.07
N GLN A 348 -2.45 50.37 -0.97
CA GLN A 348 -3.07 49.55 -2.02
C GLN A 348 -2.04 48.73 -2.81
N GLN A 349 -0.93 49.36 -3.23
CA GLN A 349 0.13 48.67 -3.97
C GLN A 349 0.77 47.57 -3.12
N PHE A 350 1.04 47.84 -1.84
CA PHE A 350 1.57 46.84 -0.91
C PHE A 350 0.65 45.62 -0.79
N LEU A 351 -0.65 45.82 -0.56
CA LEU A 351 -1.63 44.73 -0.47
C LEU A 351 -1.75 43.95 -1.79
N GLY A 352 -1.72 44.64 -2.93
CA GLY A 352 -1.71 44.00 -4.24
C GLY A 352 -0.46 43.15 -4.50
N TYR A 353 0.73 43.61 -4.07
CA TYR A 353 1.96 42.81 -4.16
C TYR A 353 1.91 41.57 -3.25
N MET A 354 1.40 41.70 -2.02
CA MET A 354 1.21 40.55 -1.13
C MET A 354 0.25 39.52 -1.73
N SER A 355 -0.84 39.97 -2.36
CA SER A 355 -1.76 39.10 -3.09
C SER A 355 -1.08 38.38 -4.27
N LEU A 356 -0.27 39.11 -5.05
CA LEU A 356 0.46 38.55 -6.18
C LEU A 356 1.45 37.46 -5.73
N ILE A 357 2.24 37.73 -4.68
CA ILE A 357 3.21 36.78 -4.14
C ILE A 357 2.50 35.52 -3.62
N ALA A 358 1.43 35.68 -2.85
CA ALA A 358 0.67 34.56 -2.31
C ALA A 358 0.05 33.70 -3.41
N ASN A 359 -0.60 34.29 -4.41
CA ASN A 359 -1.17 33.54 -5.53
C ASN A 359 -0.09 32.85 -6.39
N THR A 360 1.06 33.47 -6.56
CA THR A 360 2.21 32.85 -7.26
C THR A 360 2.73 31.64 -6.49
N ALA A 361 2.88 31.76 -5.16
CA ALA A 361 3.28 30.64 -4.29
C ALA A 361 2.25 29.49 -4.33
N SER A 362 0.95 29.82 -4.34
CA SER A 362 -0.13 28.84 -4.51
C SER A 362 0.00 28.05 -5.82
N ILE A 363 0.24 28.74 -6.94
CA ILE A 363 0.41 28.10 -8.25
C ILE A 363 1.66 27.21 -8.26
N PHE A 364 2.78 27.72 -7.75
CA PHE A 364 4.05 27.01 -7.71
C PHE A 364 3.94 25.72 -6.87
N LEU A 365 3.44 25.81 -5.63
CA LEU A 365 3.28 24.64 -4.77
C LEU A 365 2.24 23.65 -5.33
N GLY A 366 1.15 24.15 -5.93
CA GLY A 366 0.17 23.29 -6.59
C GLY A 366 0.76 22.51 -7.77
N LEU A 367 1.71 23.10 -8.53
CA LEU A 367 2.43 22.40 -9.59
C LEU A 367 3.39 21.35 -9.05
N VAL A 368 4.17 21.68 -8.01
CA VAL A 368 5.11 20.76 -7.37
C VAL A 368 4.38 19.54 -6.80
N PHE A 369 3.30 19.75 -6.05
CA PHE A 369 2.56 18.64 -5.45
C PHE A 369 1.81 17.79 -6.46
N MET A 370 1.28 18.38 -7.54
CA MET A 370 0.66 17.60 -8.61
C MET A 370 1.69 16.76 -9.38
N GLY A 371 2.89 17.31 -9.61
CA GLY A 371 3.99 16.54 -10.22
C GLY A 371 4.38 15.34 -9.37
N HIS A 372 4.49 15.54 -8.05
CA HIS A 372 4.86 14.48 -7.11
C HIS A 372 3.72 13.48 -6.89
N SER A 373 2.47 13.92 -6.81
CA SER A 373 1.33 13.01 -6.63
C SER A 373 1.13 12.11 -7.86
N HIS A 374 1.40 12.58 -9.07
CA HIS A 374 1.34 11.75 -10.28
C HIS A 374 2.41 10.65 -10.30
N THR A 375 3.60 10.89 -9.73
CA THR A 375 4.60 9.83 -9.54
C THR A 375 4.15 8.85 -8.46
N GLU A 376 3.58 9.35 -7.36
CA GLU A 376 3.12 8.53 -6.23
C GLU A 376 1.83 7.74 -6.51
N THR A 377 0.97 8.18 -7.44
CA THR A 377 -0.24 7.40 -7.84
C THR A 377 0.13 6.07 -8.51
N ARG A 378 1.37 5.93 -8.99
CA ARG A 378 1.88 4.70 -9.59
C ARG A 378 2.45 3.73 -8.54
N ASN A 379 2.65 4.17 -7.31
CA ASN A 379 3.24 3.34 -6.27
C ASN A 379 2.24 2.29 -5.79
N THR A 380 2.78 1.13 -5.42
CA THR A 380 2.02 0.03 -4.85
C THR A 380 1.57 0.36 -3.42
N PRO A 381 0.47 -0.21 -2.91
CA PRO A 381 0.02 0.02 -1.52
C PRO A 381 1.10 -0.09 -0.43
N PRO A 382 2.02 -1.08 -0.46
CA PRO A 382 3.10 -1.16 0.52
C PRO A 382 4.12 -0.03 0.39
N GLU A 383 4.36 0.51 -0.80
CA GLU A 383 5.25 1.67 -0.99
C GLU A 383 4.61 2.95 -0.42
N ALA A 384 3.31 3.14 -0.64
CA ALA A 384 2.56 4.24 -0.04
C ALA A 384 2.54 4.16 1.49
N ALA A 385 2.32 2.96 2.05
CA ALA A 385 2.38 2.73 3.50
C ALA A 385 3.79 3.03 4.06
N LYS A 386 4.86 2.57 3.39
CA LYS A 386 6.25 2.90 3.77
C LYS A 386 6.54 4.40 3.73
N PHE A 387 6.04 5.10 2.71
CA PHE A 387 6.18 6.56 2.60
C PHE A 387 5.49 7.29 3.75
N LEU A 388 4.24 6.92 4.05
CA LEU A 388 3.47 7.52 5.15
C LEU A 388 4.07 7.20 6.52
N ASN A 389 4.52 5.96 6.73
CA ASN A 389 5.24 5.53 7.94
C ASN A 389 6.51 6.37 8.17
N LYS A 390 7.27 6.66 7.11
CA LYS A 390 8.47 7.50 7.23
C LYS A 390 8.18 8.93 7.69
N LEU A 391 6.97 9.42 7.42
CA LEU A 391 6.52 10.77 7.78
C LEU A 391 5.62 10.78 9.02
N TRP A 392 5.32 9.61 9.59
CA TRP A 392 4.47 9.45 10.76
C TRP A 392 5.23 9.81 12.04
N HIS A 393 4.59 10.60 12.91
CA HIS A 393 5.06 10.91 14.25
C HIS A 393 4.19 10.20 15.30
N GLU A 394 4.78 9.62 16.34
CA GLU A 394 4.05 8.84 17.36
C GLU A 394 2.90 9.62 18.01
N GLU A 395 3.16 10.87 18.45
CA GLU A 395 2.15 11.71 19.13
C GLU A 395 1.29 12.55 18.18
N HIS A 396 1.76 12.85 16.97
CA HIS A 396 1.17 13.89 16.10
C HIS A 396 0.75 13.35 14.73
N GLY A 397 0.99 12.06 14.47
CA GLY A 397 0.67 11.38 13.22
C GLY A 397 1.22 12.11 12.00
N LEU A 398 0.34 12.54 11.09
CA LEU A 398 0.67 13.13 9.79
C LEU A 398 0.40 14.64 9.73
N GLU A 399 0.46 15.34 10.87
CA GLU A 399 0.22 16.80 10.95
C GLU A 399 1.07 17.59 9.95
N THR A 400 2.38 17.31 9.88
CA THR A 400 3.30 18.00 8.97
C THR A 400 2.85 17.86 7.51
N LEU A 401 2.48 16.65 7.11
CA LEU A 401 2.01 16.37 5.75
C LEU A 401 0.67 17.08 5.46
N ALA A 402 -0.23 17.10 6.43
CA ALA A 402 -1.52 17.79 6.32
C ALA A 402 -1.35 19.32 6.14
N ILE A 403 -0.41 19.91 6.90
CA ILE A 403 -0.04 21.33 6.77
C ILE A 403 0.53 21.58 5.37
N VAL A 404 1.52 20.80 4.95
CA VAL A 404 2.19 20.95 3.64
C VAL A 404 1.18 20.87 2.49
N TYR A 405 0.30 19.87 2.47
CA TYR A 405 -0.72 19.72 1.44
C TYR A 405 -1.82 20.78 1.48
N SER A 406 -2.01 21.47 2.61
CA SER A 406 -2.95 22.59 2.70
C SER A 406 -2.38 23.92 2.17
N LEU A 407 -1.05 24.08 2.10
CA LEU A 407 -0.39 25.36 1.77
C LEU A 407 -0.89 26.04 0.49
N PRO A 408 -1.11 25.34 -0.65
CA PRO A 408 -1.59 26.00 -1.87
C PRO A 408 -2.93 26.70 -1.64
N HIS A 409 -3.86 26.01 -0.98
CA HIS A 409 -5.17 26.57 -0.64
C HIS A 409 -5.03 27.75 0.33
N VAL A 410 -4.17 27.63 1.34
CA VAL A 410 -3.92 28.70 2.33
C VAL A 410 -3.38 29.95 1.64
N PHE A 411 -2.40 29.81 0.75
CA PHE A 411 -1.85 30.93 0.00
C PHE A 411 -2.86 31.56 -0.96
N LEU A 412 -3.72 30.76 -1.61
CA LEU A 412 -4.84 31.31 -2.38
C LEU A 412 -5.75 32.16 -1.49
N MET A 413 -6.16 31.65 -0.33
CA MET A 413 -7.07 32.38 0.57
C MET A 413 -6.46 33.69 1.09
N TRP A 414 -5.19 33.70 1.48
CA TRP A 414 -4.47 34.92 1.81
C TRP A 414 -4.34 35.87 0.61
N GLY A 415 -4.10 35.32 -0.59
CA GLY A 415 -4.10 36.07 -1.84
C GLY A 415 -5.43 36.78 -2.10
N MET A 416 -6.54 36.07 -1.93
CA MET A 416 -7.89 36.62 -2.06
C MET A 416 -8.19 37.69 -1.00
N PHE A 417 -7.76 37.47 0.24
CA PHE A 417 -7.92 38.43 1.33
C PHE A 417 -7.19 39.74 1.04
N PHE A 418 -5.90 39.67 0.68
CA PHE A 418 -5.10 40.85 0.37
C PHE A 418 -5.61 41.59 -0.87
N PHE A 419 -6.08 40.87 -1.90
CA PHE A 419 -6.70 41.49 -3.07
C PHE A 419 -7.97 42.27 -2.68
N SER A 420 -8.84 41.63 -1.89
CA SER A 420 -10.08 42.26 -1.41
C SER A 420 -9.79 43.49 -0.55
N ALA A 421 -8.76 43.42 0.31
CA ALA A 421 -8.31 44.56 1.09
C ALA A 421 -7.75 45.69 0.21
N ALA A 422 -7.00 45.37 -0.84
CA ALA A 422 -6.49 46.36 -1.80
C ALA A 422 -7.64 47.08 -2.52
N VAL A 423 -8.66 46.34 -2.94
CA VAL A 423 -9.90 46.90 -3.51
C VAL A 423 -10.58 47.80 -2.47
N ALA A 424 -10.79 47.34 -1.24
CA ALA A 424 -11.43 48.15 -0.20
C ALA A 424 -10.70 49.48 0.05
N VAL A 425 -9.36 49.46 0.14
CA VAL A 425 -8.54 50.67 0.31
C VAL A 425 -8.71 51.65 -0.86
N GLN A 426 -8.75 51.15 -2.10
CA GLN A 426 -8.98 52.00 -3.26
C GLN A 426 -10.35 52.69 -3.20
N TRP A 427 -11.38 51.96 -2.77
CA TRP A 427 -12.74 52.48 -2.65
C TRP A 427 -12.90 53.48 -1.50
N CYS A 428 -11.98 53.51 -0.54
CA CYS A 428 -11.92 54.54 0.49
C CYS A 428 -11.27 55.86 0.03
N TYR A 429 -10.67 55.90 -1.17
CA TYR A 429 -9.95 57.07 -1.69
C TYR A 429 -10.77 58.16 -2.42
N PRO A 430 -11.95 57.94 -3.04
CA PRO A 430 -12.64 58.97 -3.84
C PRO A 430 -13.09 60.15 -2.98
N ASN A 431 -13.06 61.39 -3.47
CA ASN A 431 -13.37 62.59 -2.66
C ASN A 431 -14.84 62.72 -2.22
N ASP A 432 -15.74 61.88 -2.72
CA ASP A 432 -17.17 61.92 -2.43
C ASP A 432 -17.53 61.10 -1.18
N LEU A 433 -18.03 61.80 -0.14
CA LEU A 433 -18.45 61.21 1.13
C LEU A 433 -19.62 60.22 0.96
N ALA A 434 -20.57 60.52 0.07
CA ALA A 434 -21.76 59.70 -0.13
C ALA A 434 -21.40 58.33 -0.73
N LEU A 435 -20.52 58.32 -1.73
CA LEU A 435 -20.05 57.10 -2.37
C LEU A 435 -19.26 56.20 -1.40
N ARG A 436 -18.45 56.79 -0.51
CA ARG A 436 -17.72 56.05 0.53
C ARG A 436 -18.66 55.36 1.52
N ILE A 437 -19.72 56.05 1.97
CA ILE A 437 -20.69 55.49 2.93
C ILE A 437 -21.47 54.34 2.30
N VAL A 438 -21.91 54.49 1.04
CA VAL A 438 -22.67 53.44 0.34
C VAL A 438 -21.79 52.21 0.07
N ALA A 439 -20.57 52.40 -0.44
CA ALA A 439 -19.66 51.29 -0.68
C ALA A 439 -19.21 50.61 0.62
N GLY A 440 -18.94 51.38 1.67
CA GLY A 440 -18.53 50.88 2.98
C GLY A 440 -19.62 50.03 3.66
N THR A 441 -20.87 50.49 3.63
CA THR A 441 -22.00 49.73 4.21
C THR A 441 -22.26 48.44 3.43
N PHE A 442 -22.17 48.48 2.09
CA PHE A 442 -22.31 47.29 1.26
C PHE A 442 -21.21 46.26 1.51
N MET A 443 -19.94 46.69 1.54
CA MET A 443 -18.81 45.81 1.86
C MET A 443 -18.93 45.20 3.27
N PHE A 444 -19.32 46.01 4.25
CA PHE A 444 -19.53 45.53 5.62
C PHE A 444 -20.62 44.47 5.71
N ALA A 445 -21.77 44.70 5.05
CA ALA A 445 -22.88 43.73 5.00
C ALA A 445 -22.45 42.41 4.34
N ILE A 446 -21.69 42.46 3.24
CA ILE A 446 -21.14 41.27 2.59
C ILE A 446 -20.17 40.54 3.52
N THR A 447 -19.24 41.25 4.16
CA THR A 447 -18.28 40.60 5.07
C THR A 447 -18.96 39.94 6.26
N LEU A 448 -20.01 40.54 6.84
CA LEU A 448 -20.81 39.92 7.90
C LEU A 448 -21.52 38.67 7.41
N LEU A 449 -22.13 38.72 6.22
CA LEU A 449 -22.82 37.58 5.65
C LEU A 449 -21.85 36.42 5.34
N VAL A 450 -20.69 36.72 4.77
CA VAL A 450 -19.63 35.73 4.53
C VAL A 450 -19.10 35.14 5.84
N ALA A 451 -18.83 35.98 6.84
CA ALA A 451 -18.38 35.51 8.16
C ALA A 451 -19.44 34.60 8.83
N TRP A 452 -20.71 34.95 8.71
CA TRP A 452 -21.82 34.10 9.18
C TRP A 452 -21.87 32.76 8.45
N CYS A 453 -21.72 32.75 7.12
CA CYS A 453 -21.67 31.52 6.34
C CYS A 453 -20.48 30.63 6.73
N ILE A 454 -19.30 31.22 6.94
CA ILE A 454 -18.11 30.48 7.36
C ILE A 454 -18.31 29.89 8.76
N HIS A 455 -18.83 30.69 9.70
CA HIS A 455 -19.08 30.24 11.07
C HIS A 455 -20.09 29.07 11.10
N THR A 456 -21.20 29.19 10.37
CA THR A 456 -22.21 28.14 10.31
C THR A 456 -21.69 26.85 9.65
N ALA A 457 -20.87 26.96 8.60
CA ALA A 457 -20.21 25.81 7.97
C ALA A 457 -19.18 25.13 8.90
N GLN A 458 -18.41 25.91 9.66
CA GLN A 458 -17.44 25.39 10.62
C GLN A 458 -18.09 24.69 11.82
N VAL A 459 -19.18 25.26 12.36
CA VAL A 459 -19.94 24.64 13.46
C VAL A 459 -20.48 23.26 13.04
N LYS A 460 -21.00 23.14 11.81
CA LYS A 460 -21.47 21.85 11.29
C LYS A 460 -20.33 20.82 11.21
N GLY A 461 -19.14 21.22 10.76
CA GLY A 461 -17.96 20.35 10.71
C GLY A 461 -17.31 20.04 12.07
N GLN A 462 -17.64 20.80 13.12
CA GLN A 462 -17.29 20.51 14.51
C GLN A 462 -18.29 19.55 15.16
N CYS A 463 -19.59 19.62 14.84
CA CYS A 463 -20.55 18.61 15.32
C CYS A 463 -20.22 17.20 14.79
N ASP A 464 -19.81 17.09 13.52
CA ASP A 464 -19.35 15.81 12.97
C ASP A 464 -18.08 15.29 13.68
N TYR A 465 -17.22 16.17 14.21
CA TYR A 465 -16.02 15.80 14.96
C TYR A 465 -16.35 15.10 16.28
N TRP A 466 -17.41 15.53 16.98
CA TRP A 466 -17.83 14.91 18.24
C TRP A 466 -18.61 13.60 18.06
N GLN A 467 -19.27 13.40 16.92
CA GLN A 467 -20.04 12.18 16.65
C GLN A 467 -19.20 10.95 16.26
N LEU A 468 -17.94 11.15 15.88
CA LEU A 468 -17.01 10.08 15.52
C LEU A 468 -16.20 9.54 16.70
N HIS A 469 -16.39 10.12 17.89
CA HIS A 469 -15.93 9.53 19.14
C HIS A 469 -17.14 8.81 19.77
N PRO A 470 -17.27 7.47 19.62
CA PRO A 470 -18.05 6.75 20.61
C PRO A 470 -17.35 6.95 21.96
N ASP A 471 -18.12 7.30 22.98
CA ASP A 471 -17.62 7.39 24.36
C ASP A 471 -16.84 6.10 24.69
N PRO A 472 -15.68 6.21 25.36
CA PRO A 472 -15.04 5.03 25.93
C PRO A 472 -15.95 4.52 27.05
N SER A 473 -16.68 3.45 26.78
CA SER A 473 -17.33 2.62 27.80
C SER A 473 -16.35 1.57 28.30
#